data_AF-A0A2W4VUL6-F1
#
_entry.id   AF-A0A2W4VUL6-F1
#
_cell.length_a   1.000
_cell.length_b   1.000
_cell.length_c   1.000
_cell.angle_alpha   90.00
_cell.angle_beta   90.00
_cell.angle_gamma   90.00
#
_symmetry.space_group_name_H-M   'P 1'
#
loop_
_entity.id
_entity.type
_entity.pdbx_description
1 polymer ?
#
loop_
_entity_poly.entity_id
_entity_poly.type
_entity_poly.pdbx_seq_one_letter_code
_entity_poly.pdbx_strand_id
1 'polypeptide(L)'
;MVEQAAALTLSPELARGFELERAEQALARGHSALAHALMEAFLTRHGAQLEPLLRAQVLQRRAAAATAAHYWPQAAADFFAAAELLQTGGHAADAEAARLAGAAVLVHWDSVAAESAWDELVALPASDGAAAARRGLVGGQIALLRGDLPVAVQRFDAARQGALDARDALSYLAASTHAADVLVELDLAQQAYARLATAWATLGDLLGREAAADLVRPPLLRLRERLGAQAFASVREGYEAARRRA
;
A
#
# COMPACT_ATOMS: atom_id res chain seq x y z
N MET A 1 -43.44 19.00 -39.90
CA MET A 1 -42.05 19.17 -40.34
C MET A 1 -41.16 19.03 -39.12
N VAL A 2 -40.53 17.86 -38.98
CA VAL A 2 -39.61 17.54 -37.90
C VAL A 2 -38.24 18.00 -38.37
N GLU A 3 -37.79 19.15 -37.86
CA GLU A 3 -36.48 19.71 -38.20
C GLU A 3 -35.42 19.05 -37.31
N GLN A 4 -34.48 18.43 -38.00
CA GLN A 4 -33.37 17.58 -37.56
C GLN A 4 -32.71 18.01 -36.24
N ALA A 5 -32.78 17.13 -35.24
CA ALA A 5 -31.81 17.13 -34.14
C ALA A 5 -30.43 16.80 -34.72
N ALA A 6 -29.59 17.81 -34.92
CA ALA A 6 -28.19 17.62 -35.26
C ALA A 6 -27.55 16.76 -34.16
N ALA A 7 -27.18 15.53 -34.49
CA ALA A 7 -26.35 14.71 -33.62
C ALA A 7 -25.04 15.49 -33.40
N LEU A 8 -24.85 16.01 -32.19
CA LEU A 8 -23.63 16.68 -31.79
C LEU A 8 -22.48 15.69 -31.88
N THR A 9 -21.73 15.73 -32.98
CA THR A 9 -20.51 14.95 -33.14
C THR A 9 -19.46 15.53 -32.20
N LEU A 10 -19.19 14.84 -31.10
CA LEU A 10 -18.13 15.21 -30.17
C LEU A 10 -16.78 15.23 -30.89
N SER A 11 -15.89 16.15 -30.51
CA SER A 11 -14.51 16.10 -30.97
C SER A 11 -13.85 14.79 -30.51
N PRO A 12 -12.86 14.26 -31.25
CA PRO A 12 -12.16 13.03 -30.85
C PRO A 12 -11.56 13.10 -29.43
N GLU A 13 -11.08 14.28 -29.03
CA GLU A 13 -10.55 14.52 -27.68
C GLU A 13 -11.62 14.42 -26.60
N LEU A 14 -12.79 15.04 -26.83
CA LEU A 14 -13.92 14.95 -25.90
C LEU A 14 -14.46 13.52 -25.83
N ALA A 15 -14.56 12.82 -26.96
CA ALA A 15 -14.97 11.42 -26.99
C ALA A 15 -14.03 10.53 -26.16
N ARG A 16 -12.71 10.72 -26.28
CA ARG A 16 -11.71 10.05 -25.42
C ARG A 16 -11.90 10.38 -23.94
N GLY A 17 -12.11 11.65 -23.61
CA GLY A 17 -12.39 12.08 -22.24
C GLY A 17 -13.60 11.39 -21.63
N PHE A 18 -14.71 11.30 -22.37
CA PHE A 18 -15.92 10.61 -21.92
C PHE A 18 -15.73 9.10 -21.73
N GLU A 19 -14.94 8.44 -22.58
CA GLU A 19 -14.62 7.02 -22.43
C GLU A 19 -13.86 6.74 -21.12
N LEU A 20 -12.84 7.55 -20.83
CA LEU A 20 -12.05 7.42 -19.61
C LEU A 20 -12.89 7.76 -18.36
N GLU A 21 -13.64 8.86 -18.39
CA GLU A 21 -14.54 9.27 -17.31
C GLU A 21 -15.57 8.19 -16.99
N ARG A 22 -16.15 7.55 -18.01
CA ARG A 22 -17.08 6.43 -17.80
C ARG A 22 -16.42 5.26 -17.07
N ALA A 23 -15.15 4.97 -17.38
CA ALA A 23 -14.40 3.91 -16.71
C ALA A 23 -14.10 4.26 -15.25
N GLU A 24 -13.71 5.51 -14.97
CA GLU A 24 -13.50 6.03 -13.60
C GLU A 24 -14.80 6.01 -12.78
N GLN A 25 -15.94 6.38 -13.37
CA GLN A 25 -17.24 6.29 -12.70
C GLN A 25 -17.64 4.85 -12.37
N ALA A 26 -17.32 3.88 -13.25
CA ALA A 26 -17.54 2.48 -12.95
C ALA A 26 -16.67 2.03 -11.75
N LEU A 27 -15.41 2.46 -11.70
CA LEU A 27 -14.51 2.17 -10.58
C LEU A 27 -15.02 2.78 -9.26
N ALA A 28 -15.40 4.06 -9.28
CA ALA A 28 -15.92 4.76 -8.11
C ALA A 28 -17.22 4.15 -7.55
N ARG A 29 -18.02 3.49 -8.39
CA ARG A 29 -19.23 2.77 -7.99
C ARG A 29 -18.98 1.32 -7.54
N GLY A 30 -17.72 0.88 -7.51
CA GLY A 30 -17.35 -0.50 -7.15
C GLY A 30 -17.61 -1.53 -8.25
N HIS A 31 -17.88 -1.10 -9.49
CA HIS A 31 -18.04 -2.00 -10.63
C HIS A 31 -16.67 -2.35 -11.25
N SER A 32 -15.80 -2.95 -10.45
CA SER A 32 -14.37 -3.13 -10.78
C SER A 32 -14.12 -3.89 -12.08
N ALA A 33 -14.85 -5.00 -12.34
CA ALA A 33 -14.71 -5.76 -13.58
C ALA A 33 -15.12 -4.95 -14.82
N LEU A 34 -16.18 -4.14 -14.72
CA LEU A 34 -16.60 -3.25 -15.80
C LEU A 34 -15.58 -2.12 -16.02
N ALA A 35 -15.09 -1.51 -14.95
CA ALA A 35 -14.06 -0.47 -15.03
C ALA A 35 -12.80 -1.01 -15.72
N HIS A 36 -12.34 -2.20 -15.33
CA HIS A 36 -11.22 -2.89 -15.96
C HIS A 36 -11.44 -3.06 -17.47
N ALA A 37 -12.59 -3.62 -17.88
CA ALA A 37 -12.92 -3.83 -19.29
C ALA A 37 -13.00 -2.53 -20.10
N LEU A 38 -13.54 -1.45 -19.51
CA LEU A 38 -13.61 -0.14 -20.15
C LEU A 38 -12.21 0.48 -20.33
N MET A 39 -11.34 0.39 -19.32
CA MET A 39 -9.96 0.90 -19.42
C MET A 39 -9.13 0.07 -20.40
N GLU A 40 -9.33 -1.24 -20.46
CA GLU A 40 -8.70 -2.10 -21.47
C GLU A 40 -9.13 -1.72 -22.89
N ALA A 41 -10.43 -1.52 -23.12
CA ALA A 41 -10.93 -1.07 -24.42
C ALA A 41 -10.37 0.32 -24.79
N PHE A 42 -10.27 1.23 -23.83
CA PHE A 42 -9.68 2.55 -24.01
C PHE A 42 -8.19 2.47 -24.39
N LEU A 43 -7.38 1.69 -23.66
CA LEU A 43 -5.97 1.49 -23.94
C LEU A 43 -5.74 0.79 -25.29
N THR A 44 -6.60 -0.16 -25.66
CA THR A 44 -6.53 -0.84 -26.96
C THR A 44 -6.76 0.15 -28.12
N ARG A 45 -7.73 1.06 -27.96
CA ARG A 45 -8.10 2.02 -29.01
C ARG A 45 -7.13 3.20 -29.11
N HIS A 46 -6.70 3.73 -27.97
CA HIS A 46 -6.00 5.03 -27.90
C HIS A 46 -4.57 4.93 -27.37
N GLY A 47 -4.19 3.83 -26.72
CA GLY A 47 -2.98 3.73 -25.91
C GLY A 47 -1.67 4.05 -26.62
N ALA A 48 -1.57 3.76 -27.93
CA ALA A 48 -0.38 4.08 -28.73
C ALA A 48 -0.20 5.59 -28.99
N GLN A 49 -1.28 6.38 -28.88
CA GLN A 49 -1.30 7.82 -29.16
C GLN A 49 -1.29 8.65 -27.86
N LEU A 50 -1.35 8.00 -26.70
CA LEU A 50 -1.33 8.70 -25.42
C LEU A 50 0.10 9.11 -25.09
N GLU A 51 0.22 10.31 -24.52
CA GLU A 51 1.45 10.72 -23.83
C GLU A 51 1.85 9.68 -22.78
N PRO A 52 3.15 9.35 -22.62
CA PRO A 52 3.61 8.28 -21.74
C PRO A 52 3.10 8.38 -20.30
N LEU A 53 3.07 9.59 -19.74
CA LEU A 53 2.59 9.82 -18.38
C LEU A 53 1.09 9.51 -18.25
N LEU A 54 0.26 9.97 -19.19
CA LEU A 54 -1.17 9.68 -19.19
C LEU A 54 -1.41 8.17 -19.37
N ARG A 55 -0.64 7.51 -20.25
CA ARG A 55 -0.72 6.06 -20.42
C ARG A 55 -0.38 5.31 -19.13
N ALA A 56 0.66 5.73 -18.40
CA ALA A 56 1.02 5.15 -17.12
C ALA A 56 -0.10 5.32 -16.07
N GLN A 57 -0.73 6.49 -16.00
CA GLN A 57 -1.86 6.74 -15.11
C GLN A 57 -3.06 5.83 -15.42
N VAL A 58 -3.41 5.68 -16.70
CA VAL A 58 -4.51 4.80 -17.12
C VAL A 58 -4.19 3.33 -16.80
N LEU A 59 -2.93 2.89 -16.98
CA LEU A 59 -2.49 1.56 -16.57
C LEU A 59 -2.62 1.35 -15.06
N GLN A 60 -2.20 2.31 -14.22
CA GLN A 60 -2.38 2.23 -12.77
C GLN A 60 -3.85 2.15 -12.36
N ARG A 61 -4.74 2.88 -13.05
CA ARG A 61 -6.19 2.83 -12.82
C ARG A 61 -6.78 1.47 -13.22
N ARG A 62 -6.36 0.92 -14.36
CA ARG A 62 -6.75 -0.42 -14.79
C ARG A 62 -6.24 -1.49 -13.84
N ALA A 63 -5.01 -1.35 -13.36
CA ALA A 63 -4.42 -2.21 -12.35
C ALA A 63 -5.24 -2.20 -11.05
N ALA A 64 -5.63 -1.03 -10.55
CA ALA A 64 -6.49 -0.91 -9.37
C ALA A 64 -7.86 -1.59 -9.58
N ALA A 65 -8.48 -1.42 -10.75
CA ALA A 65 -9.72 -2.10 -11.11
C ALA A 65 -9.53 -3.64 -11.19
N ALA A 66 -8.42 -4.10 -11.77
CA ALA A 66 -8.05 -5.51 -11.82
C ALA A 66 -7.81 -6.10 -10.42
N THR A 67 -7.10 -5.39 -9.54
CA THR A 67 -6.90 -5.78 -8.14
C THR A 67 -8.24 -5.95 -7.42
N ALA A 68 -9.16 -4.98 -7.56
CA ALA A 68 -10.48 -5.06 -6.95
C ALA A 68 -11.39 -6.14 -7.57
N ALA A 69 -11.08 -6.60 -8.78
CA ALA A 69 -11.75 -7.72 -9.46
C ALA A 69 -11.02 -9.07 -9.30
N HIS A 70 -9.92 -9.11 -8.51
CA HIS A 70 -9.07 -10.29 -8.30
C HIS A 70 -8.36 -10.83 -9.56
N TYR A 71 -8.09 -9.97 -10.54
CA TYR A 71 -7.30 -10.27 -11.74
C TYR A 71 -5.81 -9.99 -11.47
N TRP A 72 -5.20 -10.76 -10.56
CA TRP A 72 -3.89 -10.45 -10.01
C TRP A 72 -2.75 -10.39 -11.03
N PRO A 73 -2.60 -11.35 -11.97
CA PRO A 73 -1.51 -11.28 -12.95
C PRO A 73 -1.61 -10.04 -13.85
N GLN A 74 -2.83 -9.69 -14.29
CA GLN A 74 -3.07 -8.51 -15.11
C GLN A 74 -2.78 -7.22 -14.35
N ALA A 75 -3.23 -7.12 -13.10
CA ALA A 75 -2.97 -5.97 -12.24
C ALA A 75 -1.46 -5.76 -12.02
N ALA A 76 -0.71 -6.83 -11.71
CA ALA A 76 0.74 -6.75 -11.53
C ALA A 76 1.44 -6.31 -12.83
N ALA A 77 1.06 -6.90 -13.97
CA ALA A 77 1.62 -6.53 -15.28
C ALA A 77 1.38 -5.04 -15.61
N ASP A 78 0.19 -4.51 -15.32
CA ASP A 78 -0.13 -3.10 -15.55
C ASP A 78 0.69 -2.16 -14.65
N PHE A 79 0.86 -2.51 -13.37
CA PHE A 79 1.71 -1.74 -12.47
C PHE A 79 3.18 -1.72 -12.93
N PHE A 80 3.72 -2.86 -13.38
CA PHE A 80 5.09 -2.90 -13.91
C PHE A 80 5.23 -2.13 -15.22
N ALA A 81 4.27 -2.25 -16.15
CA ALA A 81 4.27 -1.47 -17.39
C ALA A 81 4.16 0.05 -17.11
N ALA A 82 3.34 0.46 -16.14
CA ALA A 82 3.26 1.85 -15.70
C ALA A 82 4.60 2.32 -15.11
N ALA A 83 5.26 1.48 -14.31
CA ALA A 83 6.55 1.80 -13.74
C ALA A 83 7.64 2.05 -14.79
N GLU A 84 7.68 1.25 -15.86
CA GLU A 84 8.62 1.44 -16.96
C GLU A 84 8.42 2.79 -17.68
N LEU A 85 7.16 3.16 -17.93
CA LEU A 85 6.82 4.45 -18.53
C LEU A 85 7.22 5.62 -17.63
N LEU A 86 6.92 5.52 -16.33
CA LEU A 86 7.27 6.53 -15.32
C LEU A 86 8.79 6.69 -15.19
N GLN A 87 9.52 5.57 -15.15
CA GLN A 87 10.98 5.55 -15.08
C GLN A 87 11.60 6.25 -16.30
N THR A 88 11.11 5.92 -17.50
CA THR A 88 11.60 6.51 -18.77
C THR A 88 11.29 8.01 -18.83
N GLY A 89 10.16 8.44 -18.26
CA GLY A 89 9.78 9.85 -18.15
C GLY A 89 10.48 10.63 -17.04
N GLY A 90 11.39 10.01 -16.28
CA GLY A 90 12.12 10.67 -15.18
C GLY A 90 11.34 10.75 -13.85
N HIS A 91 10.21 10.05 -13.73
CA HIS A 91 9.39 9.99 -12.53
C HIS A 91 9.78 8.81 -11.63
N ALA A 92 11.04 8.82 -11.13
CA ALA A 92 11.62 7.67 -10.43
C ALA A 92 10.84 7.24 -9.16
N ALA A 93 10.34 8.20 -8.38
CA ALA A 93 9.58 7.91 -7.16
C ALA A 93 8.23 7.22 -7.47
N ASP A 94 7.52 7.69 -8.49
CA ASP A 94 6.26 7.09 -8.94
C ASP A 94 6.50 5.73 -9.59
N ALA A 95 7.61 5.56 -10.32
CA ALA A 95 8.01 4.27 -10.86
C ALA A 95 8.27 3.24 -9.76
N GLU A 96 8.99 3.61 -8.69
CA GLU A 96 9.18 2.75 -7.53
C GLU A 96 7.85 2.39 -6.86
N ALA A 97 6.97 3.38 -6.64
CA ALA A 97 5.65 3.14 -6.06
C ALA A 97 4.81 2.16 -6.90
N ALA A 98 4.85 2.29 -8.23
CA ALA A 98 4.18 1.38 -9.14
C ALA A 98 4.77 -0.04 -9.08
N ARG A 99 6.11 -0.21 -9.06
CA ARG A 99 6.72 -1.55 -8.90
C ARG A 99 6.36 -2.20 -7.57
N LEU A 100 6.36 -1.42 -6.49
CA LEU A 100 5.94 -1.90 -5.16
C LEU A 100 4.47 -2.34 -5.17
N ALA A 101 3.58 -1.60 -5.82
CA ALA A 101 2.18 -2.01 -5.98
C ALA A 101 2.06 -3.31 -6.80
N GLY A 102 2.86 -3.45 -7.88
CA GLY A 102 2.93 -4.68 -8.66
C GLY A 102 3.34 -5.89 -7.82
N ALA A 103 4.43 -5.78 -7.05
CA ALA A 103 4.89 -6.83 -6.14
C ALA A 103 3.85 -7.16 -5.05
N ALA A 104 3.22 -6.13 -4.46
CA ALA A 104 2.19 -6.29 -3.45
C ALA A 104 0.94 -7.03 -3.96
N VAL A 105 0.57 -6.85 -5.23
CA VAL A 105 -0.54 -7.58 -5.85
C VAL A 105 -0.14 -9.01 -6.22
N LEU A 106 1.08 -9.17 -6.74
CA LEU A 106 1.57 -10.44 -7.26
C LEU A 106 1.58 -11.55 -6.20
N VAL A 107 1.79 -11.21 -4.93
CA VAL A 107 1.83 -12.18 -3.81
C VAL A 107 0.54 -13.01 -3.66
N HIS A 108 -0.60 -12.48 -4.12
CA HIS A 108 -1.88 -13.19 -4.10
C HIS A 108 -2.01 -14.29 -5.16
N TRP A 109 -1.06 -14.35 -6.09
CA TRP A 109 -1.04 -15.32 -7.20
C TRP A 109 0.26 -16.14 -7.22
N ASP A 110 1.39 -15.46 -7.14
CA ASP A 110 2.73 -16.04 -7.15
C ASP A 110 3.61 -15.33 -6.12
N SER A 111 3.69 -15.91 -4.93
CA SER A 111 4.44 -15.34 -3.83
C SER A 111 5.96 -15.40 -4.04
N VAL A 112 6.47 -16.26 -4.92
CA VAL A 112 7.90 -16.34 -5.25
C VAL A 112 8.26 -15.20 -6.20
N ALA A 113 7.45 -14.98 -7.24
CA ALA A 113 7.64 -13.87 -8.15
C ALA A 113 7.47 -12.50 -7.44
N ALA A 114 6.53 -12.40 -6.48
CA ALA A 114 6.36 -11.20 -5.67
C ALA A 114 7.62 -10.87 -4.83
N GLU A 115 8.20 -11.89 -4.20
CA GLU A 115 9.43 -11.74 -3.42
C GLU A 115 10.60 -11.33 -4.32
N SER A 116 10.77 -11.98 -5.49
CA SER A 116 11.81 -11.61 -6.47
C SER A 116 11.67 -10.15 -6.93
N ALA A 117 10.45 -9.70 -7.23
CA ALA A 117 10.20 -8.33 -7.66
C ALA A 117 10.48 -7.32 -6.52
N TRP A 118 10.24 -7.70 -5.27
CA TRP A 118 10.60 -6.88 -4.11
C TRP A 118 12.12 -6.86 -3.88
N ASP A 119 12.81 -8.00 -3.99
CA ASP A 119 14.27 -8.11 -3.83
C ASP A 119 15.01 -7.21 -4.84
N GLU A 120 14.56 -7.19 -6.10
CA GLU A 120 15.11 -6.30 -7.13
C GLU A 120 15.01 -4.81 -6.74
N LEU A 121 13.92 -4.42 -6.09
CA LEU A 121 13.73 -3.04 -5.63
C LEU A 121 14.63 -2.68 -4.45
N VAL A 122 14.80 -3.60 -3.50
CA VAL A 122 15.59 -3.34 -2.28
C VAL A 122 17.09 -3.59 -2.47
N ALA A 123 17.50 -4.20 -3.58
CA ALA A 123 18.91 -4.34 -3.96
C ALA A 123 19.62 -2.98 -4.12
N LEU A 124 18.87 -1.92 -4.41
CA LEU A 124 19.37 -0.55 -4.45
C LEU A 124 19.04 0.18 -3.14
N PRO A 125 19.92 1.07 -2.64
CA PRO A 125 19.60 1.92 -1.51
C PRO A 125 18.32 2.72 -1.74
N ALA A 126 17.51 2.91 -0.68
CA ALA A 126 16.34 3.77 -0.74
C ALA A 126 16.78 5.24 -0.98
N SER A 127 16.04 5.97 -1.81
CA SER A 127 16.34 7.38 -2.11
C SER A 127 16.13 8.29 -0.90
N ASP A 128 15.18 7.94 -0.04
CA ASP A 128 14.83 8.67 1.18
C ASP A 128 14.14 7.74 2.20
N GLY A 129 13.81 8.28 3.38
CA GLY A 129 13.10 7.54 4.42
C GLY A 129 11.70 7.08 3.99
N ALA A 130 11.01 7.83 3.13
CA ALA A 130 9.66 7.48 2.69
C ALA A 130 9.69 6.27 1.73
N ALA A 131 10.70 6.20 0.86
CA ALA A 131 10.99 5.03 0.04
C ALA A 131 11.32 3.81 0.92
N ALA A 132 12.18 3.97 1.92
CA ALA A 132 12.48 2.90 2.87
C ALA A 132 11.22 2.42 3.62
N ALA A 133 10.36 3.34 4.04
CA ALA A 133 9.08 3.03 4.69
C ALA A 133 8.16 2.19 3.79
N ARG A 134 7.93 2.64 2.56
CA ARG A 134 7.09 1.92 1.58
C ARG A 134 7.62 0.53 1.27
N ARG A 135 8.94 0.41 1.01
CA ARG A 135 9.59 -0.87 0.73
C ARG A 135 9.43 -1.85 1.89
N GLY A 136 9.67 -1.41 3.13
CA GLY A 136 9.52 -2.26 4.31
C GLY A 136 8.06 -2.68 4.56
N LEU A 137 7.08 -1.79 4.36
CA LEU A 137 5.66 -2.13 4.50
C LEU A 137 5.23 -3.19 3.50
N VAL A 138 5.55 -3.01 2.21
CA VAL A 138 5.21 -3.97 1.16
C VAL A 138 5.94 -5.28 1.37
N GLY A 139 7.25 -5.24 1.65
CA GLY A 139 8.04 -6.44 1.89
C GLY A 139 7.58 -7.22 3.12
N GLY A 140 7.20 -6.52 4.19
CA GLY A 140 6.65 -7.13 5.40
C GLY A 140 5.33 -7.83 5.13
N GLN A 141 4.45 -7.22 4.30
CA GLN A 141 3.20 -7.85 3.88
C GLN A 141 3.42 -9.08 3.00
N ILE A 142 4.39 -9.03 2.08
CA ILE A 142 4.76 -10.19 1.25
C ILE A 142 5.26 -11.34 2.14
N ALA A 143 6.16 -11.06 3.08
CA ALA A 143 6.66 -12.06 4.02
C ALA A 143 5.54 -12.64 4.89
N LEU A 144 4.61 -11.80 5.36
CA LEU A 144 3.45 -12.23 6.14
C LEU A 144 2.56 -13.21 5.36
N LEU A 145 2.21 -12.87 4.11
CA LEU A 145 1.38 -13.73 3.26
C LEU A 145 2.08 -15.04 2.85
N ARG A 146 3.42 -15.07 2.91
CA ARG A 146 4.23 -16.28 2.73
C ARG A 146 4.38 -17.12 4.00
N GLY A 147 3.90 -16.62 5.15
CA GLY A 147 4.05 -17.27 6.45
C GLY A 147 5.43 -17.11 7.09
N ASP A 148 6.28 -16.21 6.57
CA ASP A 148 7.60 -15.91 7.16
C ASP A 148 7.47 -14.76 8.18
N LEU A 149 6.90 -15.09 9.33
CA LEU A 149 6.60 -14.13 10.39
C LEU A 149 7.86 -13.39 10.91
N PRO A 150 9.01 -14.05 11.15
CA PRO A 150 10.22 -13.34 11.58
C PRO A 150 10.71 -12.33 10.54
N VAL A 151 10.70 -12.69 9.25
CA VAL A 151 11.10 -11.75 8.18
C VAL A 151 10.10 -10.60 8.07
N ALA A 152 8.80 -10.87 8.24
CA ALA A 152 7.78 -9.82 8.24
C ALA A 152 8.07 -8.76 9.31
N VAL A 153 8.38 -9.18 10.55
CA VAL A 153 8.75 -8.26 11.64
C VAL A 153 9.99 -7.43 11.27
N GLN A 154 11.04 -8.06 10.75
CA GLN A 154 12.26 -7.34 10.35
C GLN A 154 11.98 -6.27 9.29
N ARG A 155 11.14 -6.57 8.30
CA ARG A 155 10.78 -5.62 7.23
C ARG A 155 9.88 -4.50 7.74
N PHE A 156 8.95 -4.79 8.65
CA PHE A 156 8.18 -3.75 9.33
C PHE A 156 9.07 -2.88 10.24
N ASP A 157 10.15 -3.42 10.82
CA ASP A 157 11.12 -2.64 11.59
C ASP A 157 11.89 -1.66 10.71
N ALA A 158 12.35 -2.12 9.54
CA ALA A 158 12.95 -1.26 8.53
C ALA A 158 11.96 -0.16 8.07
N ALA A 159 10.69 -0.52 7.85
CA ALA A 159 9.65 0.42 7.48
C ALA A 159 9.45 1.50 8.53
N ARG A 160 9.40 1.09 9.80
CA ARG A 160 9.25 1.96 10.95
C ARG A 160 10.41 2.96 11.05
N GLN A 161 11.66 2.50 10.83
CA GLN A 161 12.82 3.39 10.84
C GLN A 161 12.76 4.40 9.69
N GLY A 162 12.50 3.95 8.46
CA GLY A 162 12.35 4.85 7.31
C GLY A 162 11.25 5.90 7.51
N ALA A 163 10.12 5.50 8.10
CA ALA A 163 9.02 6.41 8.41
C ALA A 163 9.42 7.47 9.44
N LEU A 164 10.25 7.14 10.43
CA LEU A 164 10.79 8.14 11.37
C LEU A 164 11.72 9.13 10.66
N ASP A 165 12.62 8.61 9.82
CA ASP A 165 13.57 9.44 9.07
C ASP A 165 12.82 10.44 8.15
N ALA A 166 11.67 10.02 7.61
CA ALA A 166 10.78 10.86 6.80
C ALA A 166 9.75 11.68 7.59
N ARG A 167 9.67 11.51 8.93
CA ARG A 167 8.60 12.08 9.78
C ARG A 167 7.18 11.71 9.30
N ASP A 168 7.01 10.54 8.71
CA ASP A 168 5.72 9.99 8.27
C ASP A 168 5.05 9.22 9.40
N ALA A 169 4.17 9.92 10.13
CA ALA A 169 3.44 9.34 11.25
C ALA A 169 2.52 8.18 10.86
N LEU A 170 1.94 8.20 9.66
CA LEU A 170 0.99 7.17 9.22
C LEU A 170 1.71 5.87 8.89
N SER A 171 2.81 5.94 8.12
CA SER A 171 3.63 4.76 7.82
C SER A 171 4.27 4.19 9.09
N TYR A 172 4.68 5.05 10.03
CA TYR A 172 5.22 4.62 11.31
C TYR A 172 4.20 3.84 12.15
N LEU A 173 2.95 4.34 12.22
CA LEU A 173 1.85 3.66 12.92
C LEU A 173 1.50 2.33 12.25
N ALA A 174 1.39 2.33 10.91
CA ALA A 174 1.07 1.12 10.15
C ALA A 174 2.11 0.03 10.38
N ALA A 175 3.39 0.35 10.23
CA ALA A 175 4.50 -0.58 10.46
C ALA A 175 4.51 -1.10 11.91
N SER A 176 4.30 -0.21 12.89
CA SER A 176 4.26 -0.59 14.31
C SER A 176 3.09 -1.51 14.64
N THR A 177 1.93 -1.27 14.03
CA THR A 177 0.72 -2.08 14.24
C THR A 177 0.87 -3.45 13.61
N HIS A 178 1.31 -3.52 12.34
CA HIS A 178 1.55 -4.80 11.66
C HIS A 178 2.61 -5.64 12.38
N ALA A 179 3.74 -5.03 12.80
CA ALA A 179 4.74 -5.73 13.58
C ALA A 179 4.17 -6.25 14.91
N ALA A 180 3.36 -5.45 15.62
CA ALA A 180 2.74 -5.89 16.87
C ALA A 180 1.79 -7.08 16.65
N ASP A 181 0.98 -7.06 15.57
CA ASP A 181 0.08 -8.16 15.24
C ASP A 181 0.83 -9.47 14.97
N VAL A 182 1.94 -9.41 14.22
CA VAL A 182 2.81 -10.56 13.94
C VAL A 182 3.53 -11.05 15.20
N LEU A 183 3.98 -10.14 16.07
CA LEU A 183 4.60 -10.51 17.34
C LEU A 183 3.65 -11.28 18.27
N VAL A 184 2.34 -10.99 18.23
CA VAL A 184 1.35 -11.80 18.95
C VAL A 184 1.26 -13.21 18.37
N GLU A 185 1.30 -13.36 17.05
CA GLU A 185 1.28 -14.68 16.38
C GLU A 185 2.54 -15.51 16.68
N LEU A 186 3.65 -14.86 17.01
CA LEU A 186 4.90 -15.48 17.45
C LEU A 186 4.96 -15.74 18.97
N ASP A 187 3.85 -15.60 19.70
CA ASP A 187 3.79 -15.68 21.17
C ASP A 187 4.68 -14.66 21.91
N LEU A 188 5.04 -13.55 21.24
CA LEU A 188 5.87 -12.46 21.75
C LEU A 188 5.01 -11.26 22.22
N ALA A 189 3.94 -11.53 22.97
CA ALA A 189 2.96 -10.53 23.39
C ALA A 189 3.57 -9.32 24.11
N GLN A 190 4.63 -9.53 24.92
CA GLN A 190 5.32 -8.42 25.59
C GLN A 190 6.04 -7.48 24.61
N GLN A 191 6.61 -8.01 23.53
CA GLN A 191 7.22 -7.20 22.48
C GLN A 191 6.15 -6.48 21.66
N ALA A 192 5.02 -7.12 21.39
CA ALA A 192 3.87 -6.49 20.73
C ALA A 192 3.36 -5.27 21.51
N TYR A 193 3.18 -5.40 22.82
CA TYR A 193 2.81 -4.28 23.68
C TYR A 193 3.88 -3.19 23.70
N ALA A 194 5.15 -3.56 23.88
CA ALA A 194 6.26 -2.61 23.87
C ALA A 194 6.33 -1.81 22.57
N ARG A 195 5.99 -2.44 21.45
CA ARG A 195 5.92 -1.80 20.13
C ARG A 195 4.87 -0.70 20.09
N LEU A 196 3.63 -1.00 20.51
CA LEU A 196 2.54 -0.04 20.53
C LEU A 196 2.75 1.08 21.57
N ALA A 197 3.31 0.75 22.74
CA ALA A 197 3.64 1.73 23.77
C ALA A 197 4.72 2.70 23.29
N THR A 198 5.75 2.20 22.59
CA THR A 198 6.76 3.05 21.95
C THR A 198 6.13 3.89 20.86
N ALA A 199 5.22 3.32 20.06
CA ALA A 199 4.54 4.08 19.02
C ALA A 199 3.70 5.23 19.58
N TRP A 200 3.00 5.03 20.70
CA TRP A 200 2.31 6.10 21.43
C TRP A 200 3.26 7.24 21.78
N ALA A 201 4.39 6.93 22.42
CA ALA A 201 5.34 7.95 22.86
C ALA A 201 5.91 8.74 21.65
N THR A 202 6.41 8.02 20.64
CA THR A 202 7.00 8.63 19.45
C THR A 202 6.00 9.49 18.67
N LEU A 203 4.77 9.01 18.49
CA LEU A 203 3.73 9.81 17.82
C LEU A 203 3.28 10.99 18.68
N GLY A 204 3.33 10.85 20.01
CA GLY A 204 3.08 11.95 20.95
C GLY A 204 4.08 13.09 20.78
N ASP A 205 5.35 12.77 20.51
CA ASP A 205 6.39 13.76 20.24
C ASP A 205 6.24 14.37 18.84
N LEU A 206 5.77 13.61 17.84
CA LEU A 206 5.62 14.07 16.45
C LEU A 206 4.33 14.89 16.21
N LEU A 207 3.21 14.47 16.78
CA LEU A 207 1.87 15.00 16.48
C LEU A 207 1.18 15.65 17.69
N GLY A 208 1.73 15.49 18.89
CA GLY A 208 1.07 15.82 20.14
C GLY A 208 0.30 14.64 20.74
N ARG A 209 0.12 14.69 22.06
CA ARG A 209 -0.40 13.56 22.86
C ARG A 209 -1.82 13.14 22.50
N GLU A 210 -2.68 14.09 22.14
CA GLU A 210 -4.09 13.81 21.83
C GLU A 210 -4.22 13.03 20.51
N ALA A 211 -3.61 13.55 19.43
CA ALA A 211 -3.59 12.87 18.13
C ALA A 211 -2.93 11.49 18.22
N ALA A 212 -1.84 11.35 18.97
CA ALA A 212 -1.21 10.05 19.19
C ALA A 212 -2.13 9.05 19.92
N ALA A 213 -2.90 9.52 20.90
CA ALA A 213 -3.86 8.68 21.61
C ALA A 213 -4.98 8.19 20.69
N ASP A 214 -5.50 9.04 19.80
CA ASP A 214 -6.54 8.66 18.85
C ASP A 214 -6.06 7.62 17.83
N LEU A 215 -4.79 7.73 17.42
CA LEU A 215 -4.17 6.79 16.48
C LEU A 215 -3.79 5.44 17.12
N VAL A 216 -3.26 5.43 18.35
CA VAL A 216 -2.69 4.22 18.98
C VAL A 216 -3.69 3.49 19.89
N ARG A 217 -4.74 4.16 20.37
CA ARG A 217 -5.76 3.49 21.20
C ARG A 217 -6.45 2.33 20.47
N PRO A 218 -6.89 2.46 19.20
CA PRO A 218 -7.51 1.33 18.50
C PRO A 218 -6.65 0.06 18.44
N PRO A 219 -5.37 0.08 18.02
CA PRO A 219 -4.54 -1.13 18.03
C PRO A 219 -4.26 -1.67 19.44
N LEU A 220 -4.13 -0.82 20.46
CA LEU A 220 -4.00 -1.28 21.85
C LEU A 220 -5.27 -2.01 22.36
N LEU A 221 -6.46 -1.52 21.98
CA LEU A 221 -7.71 -2.19 22.31
C LEU A 221 -7.82 -3.54 21.60
N ARG A 222 -7.47 -3.62 20.31
CA ARG A 222 -7.41 -4.89 19.57
C ARG A 222 -6.43 -5.87 20.21
N LEU A 223 -5.25 -5.41 20.65
CA LEU A 223 -4.28 -6.25 21.36
C LEU A 223 -4.89 -6.79 22.67
N ARG A 224 -5.58 -5.94 23.45
CA ARG A 224 -6.26 -6.36 24.68
C ARG A 224 -7.37 -7.38 24.40
N GLU A 225 -8.14 -7.20 23.36
CA GLU A 225 -9.21 -8.13 22.95
C GLU A 225 -8.62 -9.50 22.56
N ARG A 226 -7.54 -9.51 21.78
CA ARG A 226 -6.85 -10.75 21.37
C ARG A 226 -6.26 -11.52 22.55
N LEU A 227 -5.59 -10.84 23.48
CA LEU A 227 -4.92 -11.48 24.61
C LEU A 227 -5.87 -11.80 25.78
N GLY A 228 -6.99 -11.08 25.89
CA GLY A 228 -7.81 -11.03 27.09
C GLY A 228 -7.25 -10.07 28.15
N ALA A 229 -8.15 -9.57 29.01
CA ALA A 229 -7.84 -8.47 29.94
C ALA A 229 -6.71 -8.81 30.94
N GLN A 230 -6.69 -10.02 31.48
CA GLN A 230 -5.69 -10.43 32.47
C GLN A 230 -4.29 -10.59 31.87
N ALA A 231 -4.17 -11.25 30.72
CA ALA A 231 -2.90 -11.41 30.02
C ALA A 231 -2.35 -10.05 29.55
N PHE A 232 -3.22 -9.17 29.03
CA PHE A 232 -2.84 -7.81 28.66
C PHE A 232 -2.30 -7.01 29.85
N ALA A 233 -2.95 -7.10 31.02
CA ALA A 233 -2.49 -6.42 32.23
C ALA A 233 -1.10 -6.92 32.66
N SER A 234 -0.89 -8.24 32.68
CA SER A 234 0.40 -8.85 32.99
C SER A 234 1.51 -8.39 32.02
N VAL A 235 1.21 -8.39 30.71
CA VAL A 235 2.15 -7.92 29.67
C VAL A 235 2.54 -6.45 29.88
N ARG A 236 1.56 -5.59 30.17
CA ARG A 236 1.80 -4.17 30.45
C ARG A 236 2.69 -4.00 31.68
N GLU A 237 2.38 -4.69 32.78
CA GLU A 237 3.17 -4.64 34.02
C GLU A 237 4.61 -5.12 33.80
N GLY A 238 4.79 -6.18 33.02
CA GLY A 238 6.10 -6.69 32.62
C GLY A 238 6.92 -5.66 31.83
N TYR A 239 6.28 -4.97 30.87
CA TYR A 239 6.92 -3.88 30.14
C TYR A 239 7.29 -2.69 31.04
N GLU A 240 6.38 -2.22 31.89
CA GLU A 240 6.63 -1.11 32.82
C GLU A 240 7.73 -1.44 33.82
N ALA A 241 7.78 -2.68 34.32
CA ALA A 241 8.85 -3.15 35.19
C ALA A 241 10.21 -3.16 34.48
N ALA A 242 10.27 -3.63 33.23
CA ALA A 242 11.49 -3.60 32.44
C ALA A 242 11.96 -2.16 32.19
N ARG A 243 11.03 -1.25 31.85
CA ARG A 243 11.33 0.17 31.60
C ARG A 243 11.86 0.89 32.84
N ARG A 244 11.45 0.51 34.05
CA ARG A 244 11.97 1.09 35.30
C ARG A 244 13.40 0.64 35.65
N ARG A 245 13.87 -0.47 35.05
CA ARG A 245 15.20 -1.04 35.32
C ARG A 245 16.26 -0.58 34.32
N ALA A 246 15.84 -0.10 33.16
CA ALA A 246 16.70 0.49 32.12
C ALA A 246 16.97 1.96 32.42
#